data_AF-A0A5A5RSG9-F1
#
_entry.id   AF-A0A5A5RSG9-F1
#
_cell.length_a   1.000
_cell.length_b   1.000
_cell.length_c   1.000
_cell.angle_alpha   90.00
_cell.angle_beta   90.00
_cell.angle_gamma   90.00
#
_symmetry.space_group_name_H-M   'P 1'
#
loop_
_entity.id
_entity.type
_entity.pdbx_description
1 polymer ?
#
loop_
_entity_poly.entity_id
_entity_poly.type
_entity_poly.pdbx_seq_one_letter_code
_entity_poly.pdbx_strand_id
1 'polypeptide(L)'
;MTSSLLPILPVVDDVLFDFAQSDGFWANLETAFGTSYDVVKATELRQQWKSRNFSQLPPIEVLSGEVLGTAKGAYSSSTNKIYLSASFLNTASSAAIVNVILEEIGHYVDAQVNQVDSAGDEGEIFANLVSGKSLTPTELAQLKGENDHAVINLGGQAVEIEMAFSFGTTGYRQFGTSGGDSGSGVSSDSYGNIYVTGYTNGSLPGNTNFGNNDFFVAKYDVYGNRLWVKQFGSAYSDYATGISSESSGNTYVSGRTEGGEDAFVAKYNANGNQLWMAQFGTSGYDSATGVSSDGSGNVYVSGYTDGSFPSYTNLGSYDAFVAKYDTSGNPVWVKQFSTSSHDYAEGISSDSNGNVYVSGKTFGSFLGYTNLGLYDAFVAKYDGNGNQLWLRQFGTSGDDEITGISSDSSDNLRGGQAS
;
A
#
# COMPACT_ATOMS: atom_id res chain seq x y z
N MET A 1 23.89 16.30 20.43
CA MET A 1 22.66 17.06 20.74
C MET A 1 22.53 18.21 19.77
N THR A 2 21.42 18.27 19.04
CA THR A 2 21.05 19.41 18.20
C THR A 2 20.70 20.62 19.09
N SER A 3 20.88 21.85 18.60
CA SER A 3 20.54 23.07 19.37
C SER A 3 19.06 23.18 19.74
N SER A 4 18.18 22.48 19.01
CA SER A 4 16.73 22.47 19.22
C SER A 4 16.28 21.66 20.44
N LEU A 5 17.05 20.67 20.90
CA LEU A 5 16.67 19.81 22.04
C LEU A 5 17.13 20.36 23.40
N LEU A 6 18.17 21.20 23.41
CA LEU A 6 18.75 21.74 24.65
C LEU A 6 17.73 22.45 25.57
N PRO A 7 16.79 23.29 25.06
CA PRO A 7 15.76 23.90 25.91
C PRO A 7 14.56 22.97 26.18
N ILE A 8 14.45 21.83 25.48
CA ILE A 8 13.29 20.93 25.54
C ILE A 8 13.44 19.89 26.64
N LEU A 9 14.62 19.27 26.74
CA LEU A 9 14.85 18.17 27.69
C LEU A 9 14.56 18.54 29.16
N PRO A 10 14.93 19.73 29.66
CA PRO A 10 14.56 20.12 31.03
C PRO A 10 13.05 20.18 31.26
N VAL A 11 12.26 20.51 30.22
CA VAL A 11 10.79 20.55 30.31
C VAL A 11 10.22 19.14 30.40
N VAL A 12 10.77 18.19 29.63
CA VAL A 12 10.42 16.76 29.73
C VAL A 12 10.73 16.23 31.13
N ASP A 13 11.93 16.52 31.64
CA ASP A 13 12.37 16.14 32.98
C ASP A 13 11.44 16.68 34.08
N ASP A 14 10.99 17.94 33.95
CA ASP A 14 10.04 18.56 34.89
C ASP A 14 8.69 17.84 34.87
N VAL A 15 8.15 17.49 33.69
CA VAL A 15 6.90 16.73 33.56
C VAL A 15 7.01 15.37 34.25
N LEU A 16 8.10 14.63 34.01
CA LEU A 16 8.33 13.32 34.63
C LEU A 16 8.53 13.42 36.15
N PHE A 17 9.25 14.45 36.61
CA PHE A 17 9.46 14.75 38.04
C PHE A 17 8.13 15.01 38.75
N ASP A 18 7.27 15.85 38.17
CA ASP A 18 5.96 16.18 38.73
C ASP A 18 5.02 14.96 38.70
N PHE A 19 5.02 14.21 37.61
CA PHE A 19 4.25 12.97 37.49
C PHE A 19 4.67 11.93 38.55
N ALA A 20 5.97 11.74 38.79
CA ALA A 20 6.49 10.81 39.79
C ALA A 20 6.08 11.17 41.23
N GLN A 21 5.81 12.45 41.49
CA GLN A 21 5.32 12.94 42.77
C GLN A 21 3.80 12.86 42.91
N SER A 22 3.07 12.75 41.80
CA SER A 22 1.61 12.77 41.80
C SER A 22 1.00 11.57 42.54
N ASP A 23 -0.17 11.80 43.13
CA ASP A 23 -1.00 10.74 43.72
C ASP A 23 -1.57 9.80 42.64
N GLY A 24 -1.68 10.30 41.39
CA GLY A 24 -2.18 9.57 40.23
C GLY A 24 -1.17 8.63 39.57
N PHE A 25 0.10 8.58 40.02
CA PHE A 25 1.17 7.82 39.38
C PHE A 25 0.76 6.37 39.07
N TRP A 26 0.29 5.63 40.08
CA TRP A 26 -0.06 4.22 39.93
C TRP A 26 -1.27 3.98 39.03
N ALA A 27 -2.31 4.80 39.19
CA ALA A 27 -3.52 4.69 38.38
C ALA A 27 -3.26 5.00 36.89
N ASN A 28 -2.37 5.96 36.62
CA ASN A 28 -2.00 6.30 35.25
C ASN A 28 -1.12 5.22 34.62
N LEU A 29 -0.19 4.61 35.37
CA LEU A 29 0.57 3.44 34.91
C LEU A 29 -0.35 2.26 34.61
N GLU A 30 -1.34 1.98 35.47
CA GLU A 30 -2.33 0.92 35.21
C GLU A 30 -3.16 1.19 33.96
N THR A 31 -3.46 2.46 33.69
CA THR A 31 -4.22 2.88 32.51
C THR A 31 -3.43 2.64 31.23
N ALA A 32 -2.15 3.04 31.21
CA ALA A 32 -1.25 2.89 30.07
C ALA A 32 -0.78 1.44 29.85
N PHE A 33 -0.25 0.80 30.90
CA PHE A 33 0.53 -0.44 30.79
C PHE A 33 -0.18 -1.69 31.33
N GLY A 34 -1.47 -1.56 31.67
CA GLY A 34 -2.26 -2.63 32.26
C GLY A 34 -1.95 -2.89 33.74
N THR A 35 -2.50 -3.96 34.31
CA THR A 35 -2.42 -4.24 35.76
C THR A 35 -1.35 -5.27 36.14
N SER A 36 -0.63 -5.82 35.16
CA SER A 36 0.31 -6.93 35.36
C SER A 36 1.78 -6.53 35.22
N TYR A 37 2.08 -5.23 35.13
CA TYR A 37 3.46 -4.74 35.03
C TYR A 37 4.28 -4.99 36.30
N ASP A 38 5.59 -5.02 36.15
CA ASP A 38 6.54 -5.17 37.24
C ASP A 38 6.58 -3.92 38.14
N VAL A 39 5.82 -3.97 39.24
CA VAL A 39 5.72 -2.89 40.22
C VAL A 39 7.07 -2.55 40.86
N VAL A 40 8.03 -3.50 40.94
CA VAL A 40 9.36 -3.22 41.51
C VAL A 40 10.12 -2.29 40.58
N LYS A 41 10.18 -2.61 39.27
CA LYS A 41 10.81 -1.75 38.27
C LYS A 41 10.12 -0.39 38.15
N ALA A 42 8.80 -0.36 38.18
CA ALA A 42 8.04 0.90 38.20
C ALA A 42 8.36 1.75 39.44
N THR A 43 8.55 1.11 40.60
CA THR A 43 8.98 1.80 41.83
C THR A 43 10.37 2.39 41.70
N GLU A 44 11.31 1.65 41.11
CA GLU A 44 12.68 2.13 40.87
C GLU A 44 12.71 3.36 39.95
N LEU A 45 12.00 3.29 38.82
CA LEU A 45 11.83 4.42 37.90
C LEU A 45 11.25 5.64 38.61
N ARG A 46 10.20 5.45 39.41
CA ARG A 46 9.57 6.52 40.20
C ARG A 46 10.57 7.19 41.14
N GLN A 47 11.38 6.42 41.87
CA GLN A 47 12.35 6.98 42.82
C GLN A 47 13.46 7.76 42.10
N GLN A 48 13.92 7.25 40.95
CA GLN A 48 14.89 7.95 40.12
C GLN A 48 14.34 9.31 39.66
N TRP A 49 13.13 9.35 39.09
CA TRP A 49 12.48 10.59 38.66
C TRP A 49 12.24 11.56 39.82
N LYS A 50 11.79 11.09 40.99
CA LYS A 50 11.64 11.93 42.21
C LYS A 50 12.95 12.56 42.69
N SER A 51 14.08 11.92 42.39
CA SER A 51 15.41 12.45 42.70
C SER A 51 16.00 13.31 41.57
N ARG A 52 15.24 13.58 40.51
CA ARG A 52 15.70 14.22 39.25
C ARG A 52 16.87 13.48 38.60
N ASN A 53 16.90 12.16 38.77
CA ASN A 53 17.81 11.28 38.05
C ASN A 53 17.07 10.70 36.83
N PHE A 54 17.51 11.14 35.65
CA PHE A 54 16.99 10.73 34.33
C PHE A 54 18.04 10.02 33.48
N SER A 55 19.16 9.61 34.09
CA SER A 55 20.28 8.95 33.38
C SER A 55 19.93 7.59 32.76
N GLN A 56 18.83 6.99 33.18
CA GLN A 56 18.26 5.77 32.65
C GLN A 56 17.46 5.98 31.36
N LEU A 57 17.03 7.20 31.04
CA LEU A 57 16.25 7.44 29.83
C LEU A 57 17.10 7.15 28.58
N PRO A 58 16.51 6.56 27.52
CA PRO A 58 17.25 6.25 26.31
C PRO A 58 17.87 7.49 25.67
N PRO A 59 19.07 7.38 25.08
CA PRO A 59 19.65 8.47 24.30
C PRO A 59 18.80 8.77 23.06
N ILE A 60 18.69 10.06 22.73
CA ILE A 60 17.99 10.54 21.55
C ILE A 60 18.94 10.68 20.36
N GLU A 61 18.58 10.05 19.24
CA GLU A 61 19.24 10.16 17.94
C GLU A 61 18.30 10.85 16.94
N VAL A 62 18.82 11.76 16.11
CA VAL A 62 18.00 12.46 15.11
C VAL A 62 18.27 11.84 13.74
N LEU A 63 17.22 11.32 13.10
CA LEU A 63 17.28 10.67 11.81
C LEU A 63 16.67 11.54 10.71
N SER A 64 17.08 11.32 9.46
CA SER A 64 16.41 11.96 8.32
C SER A 64 15.00 11.39 8.15
N GLY A 65 14.10 12.18 7.56
CA GLY A 65 12.75 11.72 7.21
C GLY A 65 12.73 10.59 6.16
N GLU A 66 13.87 10.30 5.51
CA GLU A 66 14.02 9.15 4.62
C GLU A 66 14.06 7.82 5.40
N VAL A 67 14.51 7.85 6.66
CA VAL A 67 14.66 6.65 7.50
C VAL A 67 13.41 6.41 8.36
N LEU A 68 12.86 7.45 8.98
CA LEU A 68 11.66 7.37 9.82
C LEU A 68 10.35 7.55 9.04
N GLY A 69 10.43 7.84 7.73
CA GLY A 69 9.25 8.16 6.92
C GLY A 69 8.51 9.37 7.48
N THR A 70 7.23 9.19 7.80
CA THR A 70 6.36 10.23 8.37
C THR A 70 6.31 10.23 9.89
N ALA A 71 6.96 9.27 10.57
CA ALA A 71 6.98 9.22 12.03
C ALA A 71 7.67 10.46 12.61
N LYS A 72 7.14 10.98 13.72
CA LYS A 72 7.69 12.17 14.38
C LYS A 72 8.81 11.79 15.36
N GLY A 73 8.60 10.68 16.05
CA GLY A 73 9.55 10.00 16.91
C GLY A 73 9.39 8.49 16.74
N ALA A 74 10.31 7.75 17.35
CA ALA A 74 10.18 6.32 17.53
C ALA A 74 11.08 5.81 18.68
N TYR A 75 10.67 4.78 19.40
CA TYR A 75 11.48 4.08 20.39
C TYR A 75 11.78 2.67 19.90
N SER A 76 13.01 2.21 20.09
CA SER A 76 13.41 0.84 19.77
C SER A 76 13.97 0.15 20.99
N SER A 77 13.30 -0.90 21.44
CA SER A 77 13.77 -1.77 22.53
C SER A 77 15.08 -2.50 22.18
N SER A 78 15.25 -2.89 20.91
CA SER A 78 16.44 -3.63 20.44
C SER A 78 17.72 -2.79 20.47
N THR A 79 17.61 -1.48 20.24
CA THR A 79 18.76 -0.56 20.26
C THR A 79 18.80 0.32 21.51
N ASN A 80 17.73 0.28 22.33
CA ASN A 80 17.49 1.14 23.48
C ASN A 80 17.75 2.63 23.16
N LYS A 81 17.08 3.13 22.12
CA LYS A 81 17.22 4.50 21.61
C LYS A 81 15.86 5.09 21.30
N ILE A 82 15.77 6.40 21.48
CA ILE A 82 14.70 7.23 20.92
C ILE A 82 15.24 7.86 19.63
N TYR A 83 14.52 7.69 18.53
CA TYR A 83 14.80 8.31 17.25
C TYR A 83 13.82 9.47 17.02
N LEU A 84 14.29 10.66 16.66
CA LEU A 84 13.43 11.79 16.31
C LEU A 84 13.64 12.18 14.85
N SER A 85 12.55 12.53 14.18
CA SER A 85 12.60 12.98 12.80
C SER A 85 13.17 14.39 12.69
N ALA A 86 14.21 14.56 11.87
CA ALA A 86 14.82 15.85 11.59
C ALA A 86 13.82 16.82 10.95
N SER A 87 12.94 16.34 10.06
CA SER A 87 11.92 17.19 9.42
C SER A 87 10.90 17.67 10.44
N PHE A 88 10.47 16.79 11.35
CA PHE A 88 9.59 17.15 12.46
C PHE A 88 10.22 18.23 13.36
N LEU A 89 11.46 18.02 13.82
CA LEU A 89 12.16 18.96 14.71
C LEU A 89 12.33 20.36 14.10
N ASN A 90 12.40 20.48 12.77
CA ASN A 90 12.56 21.76 12.09
C ASN A 90 11.25 22.56 12.00
N THR A 91 10.09 21.92 12.12
CA THR A 91 8.79 22.55 11.91
C THR A 91 7.90 22.57 13.15
N ALA A 92 8.17 21.69 14.12
CA ALA A 92 7.31 21.50 15.28
C ALA A 92 7.47 22.61 16.33
N SER A 93 6.39 22.86 17.09
CA SER A 93 6.46 23.69 18.29
C SER A 93 7.18 22.94 19.43
N SER A 94 7.74 23.67 20.39
CA SER A 94 8.35 23.06 21.59
C SER A 94 7.40 22.11 22.31
N ALA A 95 6.12 22.46 22.40
CA ALA A 95 5.11 21.62 23.04
C ALA A 95 4.87 20.31 22.28
N ALA A 96 4.87 20.34 20.94
CA ALA A 96 4.73 19.14 20.13
C ALA A 96 5.96 18.22 20.27
N ILE A 97 7.16 18.79 20.35
CA ILE A 97 8.40 18.01 20.56
C ILE A 97 8.40 17.36 21.95
N VAL A 98 7.97 18.09 23.00
CA VAL A 98 7.83 17.53 24.36
C VAL A 98 6.86 16.35 24.35
N ASN A 99 5.69 16.48 23.70
CA ASN A 99 4.70 15.41 23.66
C ASN A 99 5.26 14.14 23.00
N VAL A 100 5.92 14.27 21.84
CA VAL A 100 6.56 13.14 21.16
C VAL A 100 7.63 12.50 22.04
N ILE A 101 8.49 13.28 22.70
CA ILE A 101 9.52 12.68 23.59
C ILE A 101 8.88 11.94 24.77
N LEU A 102 7.79 12.46 25.36
CA LEU A 102 7.08 11.78 26.44
C LEU A 102 6.43 10.47 25.97
N GLU A 103 5.93 10.44 24.75
CA GLU A 103 5.34 9.28 24.08
C GLU A 103 6.40 8.18 23.89
N GLU A 104 7.57 8.53 23.35
CA GLU A 104 8.68 7.58 23.21
C GLU A 104 9.24 7.09 24.56
N ILE A 105 9.17 7.94 25.59
CA ILE A 105 9.50 7.52 26.96
C ILE A 105 8.45 6.55 27.51
N GLY A 106 7.19 6.67 27.10
CA GLY A 106 6.12 5.73 27.44
C GLY A 106 6.42 4.32 26.94
N HIS A 107 6.76 4.16 25.66
CA HIS A 107 7.17 2.87 25.09
C HIS A 107 8.44 2.32 25.78
N TYR A 108 9.41 3.17 26.12
CA TYR A 108 10.56 2.76 26.92
C TYR A 108 10.14 2.22 28.29
N VAL A 109 9.24 2.91 28.99
CA VAL A 109 8.75 2.50 30.30
C VAL A 109 8.04 1.16 30.19
N ASP A 110 7.16 0.98 29.21
CA ASP A 110 6.48 -0.29 28.96
C ASP A 110 7.48 -1.42 28.77
N ALA A 111 8.45 -1.25 27.86
CA ALA A 111 9.50 -2.23 27.62
C ALA A 111 10.38 -2.54 28.86
N GLN A 112 10.42 -1.66 29.87
CA GLN A 112 11.08 -1.96 31.14
C GLN A 112 10.17 -2.77 32.06
N VAL A 113 8.90 -2.39 32.21
CA VAL A 113 8.02 -2.91 33.25
C VAL A 113 7.21 -4.14 32.79
N ASN A 114 7.03 -4.33 31.49
CA ASN A 114 6.32 -5.45 30.90
C ASN A 114 7.26 -6.39 30.14
N GLN A 115 6.92 -7.68 30.11
CA GLN A 115 7.62 -8.68 29.29
C GLN A 115 7.02 -8.84 27.90
N VAL A 116 5.73 -8.56 27.81
CA VAL A 116 4.95 -8.56 26.58
C VAL A 116 4.44 -7.14 26.45
N ASP A 117 4.68 -6.57 25.30
CA ASP A 117 4.25 -5.23 24.93
C ASP A 117 2.77 -5.01 25.26
N SER A 118 2.46 -3.84 25.80
CA SER A 118 1.09 -3.45 26.08
C SER A 118 0.31 -3.31 24.77
N ALA A 119 -0.97 -3.68 24.78
CA ALA A 119 -1.79 -3.50 23.58
C ALA A 119 -2.19 -2.04 23.42
N GLY A 120 -1.99 -1.49 22.23
CA GLY A 120 -2.36 -0.11 21.92
C GLY A 120 -1.16 0.72 21.50
N ASP A 121 -1.36 2.03 21.52
CA ASP A 121 -0.32 3.04 21.61
C ASP A 121 -0.17 3.47 23.09
N GLU A 122 0.48 2.63 23.90
CA GLU A 122 0.69 2.91 25.33
C GLU A 122 1.63 4.10 25.56
N GLY A 123 2.48 4.42 24.57
CA GLY A 123 3.29 5.63 24.52
C GLY A 123 2.42 6.88 24.52
N GLU A 124 1.45 6.99 23.61
CA GLU A 124 0.57 8.15 23.51
C GLU A 124 -0.39 8.23 24.71
N ILE A 125 -0.87 7.09 25.21
CA ILE A 125 -1.64 7.05 26.47
C ILE A 125 -0.80 7.62 27.61
N PHE A 126 0.44 7.15 27.77
CA PHE A 126 1.34 7.63 28.80
C PHE A 126 1.61 9.13 28.66
N ALA A 127 1.96 9.63 27.47
CA ALA A 127 2.25 11.03 27.20
C ALA A 127 1.08 11.96 27.57
N ASN A 128 -0.15 11.56 27.25
CA ASN A 128 -1.35 12.31 27.62
C ASN A 128 -1.53 12.36 29.14
N LEU A 129 -1.40 11.22 29.83
CA LEU A 129 -1.60 11.11 31.28
C LEU A 129 -0.54 11.86 32.09
N VAL A 130 0.75 11.75 31.72
CA VAL A 130 1.83 12.46 32.41
C VAL A 130 1.78 13.97 32.20
N SER A 131 1.22 14.40 31.07
CA SER A 131 0.94 15.82 30.80
C SER A 131 -0.31 16.34 31.51
N GLY A 132 -0.98 15.52 32.32
CA GLY A 132 -2.18 15.88 33.08
C GLY A 132 -3.46 15.97 32.26
N LYS A 133 -3.48 15.41 31.04
CA LYS A 133 -4.71 15.31 30.24
C LYS A 133 -5.53 14.12 30.70
N SER A 134 -6.85 14.29 30.68
CA SER A 134 -7.80 13.19 30.93
C SER A 134 -8.27 12.61 29.60
N LEU A 135 -8.15 11.29 29.43
CA LEU A 135 -8.67 10.58 28.27
C LEU A 135 -10.11 10.13 28.54
N THR A 136 -11.03 10.39 27.62
CA THR A 136 -12.37 9.82 27.66
C THR A 136 -12.33 8.30 27.41
N PRO A 137 -13.36 7.54 27.81
CA PRO A 137 -13.42 6.11 27.53
C PRO A 137 -13.31 5.77 26.03
N THR A 138 -13.82 6.65 25.15
CA THR A 138 -13.72 6.48 23.70
C THR A 138 -12.30 6.69 23.20
N GLU A 139 -11.64 7.78 23.59
CA GLU A 139 -10.25 8.06 23.21
C GLU A 139 -9.31 6.97 23.71
N LEU A 140 -9.50 6.51 24.96
CA LEU A 140 -8.72 5.42 25.52
C LEU A 140 -8.94 4.10 24.78
N ALA A 141 -10.19 3.80 24.39
CA ALA A 141 -10.48 2.60 23.61
C ALA A 141 -9.90 2.66 22.19
N GLN A 142 -9.81 3.85 21.59
CA GLN A 142 -9.15 4.06 20.30
C GLN A 142 -7.65 3.81 20.41
N LEU A 143 -6.97 4.49 21.34
CA LEU A 143 -5.53 4.33 21.55
C LEU A 143 -5.18 2.87 21.91
N LYS A 144 -6.01 2.16 22.67
CA LYS A 144 -5.81 0.72 22.98
C LYS A 144 -6.05 -0.22 21.80
N GLY A 145 -6.62 0.26 20.70
CA GLY A 145 -6.83 -0.48 19.46
C GLY A 145 -5.86 -0.10 18.34
N GLU A 146 -5.06 0.94 18.54
CA GLU A 146 -3.99 1.35 17.63
C GLU A 146 -2.77 0.44 17.86
N ASN A 147 -1.98 0.20 16.82
CA ASN A 147 -0.74 -0.55 16.94
C ASN A 147 0.28 0.14 16.02
N ASP A 148 1.29 0.75 16.62
CA ASP A 148 2.19 1.72 16.01
C ASP A 148 3.59 1.14 15.69
N HIS A 149 3.73 -0.17 15.82
CA HIS A 149 4.91 -0.94 15.42
C HIS A 149 5.31 -0.71 13.95
N ALA A 150 6.61 -0.55 13.71
CA ALA A 150 7.20 -0.52 12.38
C ALA A 150 8.58 -1.19 12.35
N VAL A 151 9.10 -1.42 11.13
CA VAL A 151 10.48 -1.85 10.90
C VAL A 151 11.18 -0.83 10.00
N ILE A 152 12.25 -0.21 10.51
CA ILE A 152 13.09 0.72 9.76
C ILE A 152 14.42 0.07 9.37
N ASN A 153 15.05 0.59 8.31
CA ASN A 153 16.37 0.16 7.88
C ASN A 153 17.44 1.16 8.35
N LEU A 154 18.26 0.77 9.32
CA LEU A 154 19.38 1.55 9.84
C LEU A 154 20.70 0.96 9.36
N GLY A 155 21.28 1.57 8.32
CA GLY A 155 22.60 1.16 7.81
C GLY A 155 22.64 -0.26 7.25
N GLY A 156 21.52 -0.79 6.75
CA GLY A 156 21.39 -2.15 6.23
C GLY A 156 20.83 -3.17 7.24
N GLN A 157 20.49 -2.76 8.46
CA GLN A 157 19.88 -3.61 9.47
C GLN A 157 18.41 -3.24 9.69
N ALA A 158 17.54 -4.24 9.73
CA ALA A 158 16.14 -4.08 10.13
C ALA A 158 16.06 -3.85 11.64
N VAL A 159 15.37 -2.79 12.05
CA VAL A 159 15.18 -2.40 13.45
C VAL A 159 13.69 -2.18 13.69
N GLU A 160 13.12 -2.93 14.64
CA GLU A 160 11.75 -2.77 15.13
C GLU A 160 11.65 -1.52 16.01
N ILE A 161 10.57 -0.77 15.81
CA ILE A 161 10.28 0.49 16.49
C ILE A 161 8.80 0.61 16.86
N GLU A 162 8.51 1.24 18.00
CA GLU A 162 7.24 1.91 18.31
C GLU A 162 7.33 3.35 17.84
N MET A 163 6.24 3.97 17.38
CA MET A 163 6.31 5.25 16.69
C MET A 163 5.28 6.25 17.19
N ALA A 164 5.74 7.46 17.52
CA ALA A 164 4.82 8.57 17.67
C ALA A 164 4.17 9.00 16.34
N PHE A 165 2.97 8.48 16.07
CA PHE A 165 2.17 8.77 14.88
C PHE A 165 0.67 8.84 15.20
N SER A 166 0.10 10.04 15.12
CA SER A 166 -1.35 10.20 15.18
C SER A 166 -2.00 9.78 13.86
N PHE A 167 -2.82 8.72 13.88
CA PHE A 167 -3.79 8.49 12.82
C PHE A 167 -4.72 9.69 12.76
N GLY A 168 -4.56 10.53 11.73
CA GLY A 168 -5.49 11.61 11.45
C GLY A 168 -6.87 11.05 11.13
N THR A 169 -7.70 10.86 12.16
CA THR A 169 -9.10 10.39 12.17
C THR A 169 -9.34 9.03 11.50
N THR A 170 -10.03 8.11 12.20
CA THR A 170 -10.86 7.08 11.57
C THR A 170 -11.79 7.75 10.55
N GLY A 171 -11.53 7.56 9.27
CA GLY A 171 -12.26 8.19 8.17
C GLY A 171 -11.69 7.82 6.80
N TYR A 172 -12.48 8.02 5.75
CA TYR A 172 -12.00 7.88 4.37
C TYR A 172 -11.18 9.10 3.99
N ARG A 173 -10.00 8.89 3.39
CA ARG A 173 -9.21 9.97 2.78
C ARG A 173 -9.55 10.03 1.30
N GLN A 174 -10.25 11.08 0.88
CA GLN A 174 -10.51 11.31 -0.54
C GLN A 174 -9.26 11.86 -1.22
N PHE A 175 -8.96 11.33 -2.40
CA PHE A 175 -7.86 11.76 -3.25
C PHE A 175 -8.40 12.01 -4.65
N GLY A 176 -8.10 13.19 -5.21
CA GLY A 176 -8.65 13.62 -6.49
C GLY A 176 -8.48 15.12 -6.72
N THR A 177 -9.27 15.64 -7.64
CA THR A 177 -9.29 17.01 -8.10
C THR A 177 -10.70 17.60 -7.93
N SER A 178 -10.94 18.81 -8.44
CA SER A 178 -12.31 19.33 -8.53
C SER A 178 -13.12 18.72 -9.69
N GLY A 179 -12.46 17.94 -10.56
CA GLY A 179 -13.08 17.22 -11.67
C GLY A 179 -13.53 15.82 -11.30
N GLY A 180 -13.87 15.03 -12.31
CA GLY A 180 -14.12 13.60 -12.13
C GLY A 180 -12.82 12.84 -11.92
N ASP A 181 -12.75 12.02 -10.86
CA ASP A 181 -11.64 11.12 -10.58
C ASP A 181 -12.17 9.74 -10.29
N SER A 182 -11.45 8.70 -10.70
CA SER A 182 -11.87 7.32 -10.49
C SER A 182 -10.66 6.45 -10.20
N GLY A 183 -10.75 5.63 -9.15
CA GLY A 183 -9.79 4.56 -8.88
C GLY A 183 -10.22 3.28 -9.60
N SER A 184 -9.26 2.57 -10.18
CA SER A 184 -9.53 1.39 -11.02
C SER A 184 -8.79 0.13 -10.55
N GLY A 185 -7.72 0.28 -9.78
CA GLY A 185 -6.97 -0.87 -9.27
C GLY A 185 -6.18 -0.54 -8.01
N VAL A 186 -5.92 -1.58 -7.22
CA VAL A 186 -5.08 -1.54 -6.01
C VAL A 186 -4.16 -2.76 -5.95
N SER A 187 -2.93 -2.56 -5.48
CA SER A 187 -1.97 -3.63 -5.18
C SER A 187 -1.10 -3.26 -3.99
N SER A 188 -0.30 -4.20 -3.48
CA SER A 188 0.64 -3.95 -2.39
C SER A 188 2.00 -4.61 -2.64
N ASP A 189 3.04 -4.10 -1.98
CA ASP A 189 4.36 -4.75 -1.90
C ASP A 189 4.55 -5.47 -0.56
N SER A 190 5.69 -6.16 -0.39
CA SER A 190 5.98 -6.91 0.85
C SER A 190 6.31 -6.03 2.05
N TYR A 191 6.53 -4.72 1.85
CA TYR A 191 6.68 -3.75 2.93
C TYR A 191 5.32 -3.21 3.39
N GLY A 192 4.22 -3.68 2.78
CA GLY A 192 2.86 -3.26 3.08
C GLY A 192 2.47 -1.90 2.46
N ASN A 193 3.31 -1.33 1.58
CA ASN A 193 2.91 -0.14 0.86
C ASN A 193 1.76 -0.46 -0.09
N ILE A 194 0.83 0.48 -0.23
CA ILE A 194 -0.34 0.35 -1.10
C ILE A 194 -0.13 1.18 -2.35
N TYR A 195 -0.38 0.59 -3.52
CA TYR A 195 -0.34 1.26 -4.81
C TYR A 195 -1.74 1.32 -5.39
N VAL A 196 -2.16 2.49 -5.85
CA VAL A 196 -3.48 2.72 -6.44
C VAL A 196 -3.30 3.32 -7.83
N THR A 197 -4.10 2.87 -8.79
CA THR A 197 -4.19 3.47 -10.12
C THR A 197 -5.63 3.84 -10.46
N GLY A 198 -5.78 4.62 -11.52
CA GLY A 198 -7.06 5.12 -12.01
C GLY A 198 -6.83 6.28 -12.96
N TYR A 199 -7.82 7.16 -13.09
CA TYR A 199 -7.76 8.33 -13.97
C TYR A 199 -8.42 9.56 -13.35
N THR A 200 -8.05 10.73 -13.86
CA THR A 200 -8.52 12.04 -13.40
C THR A 200 -8.71 13.00 -14.56
N ASN A 201 -9.75 13.84 -14.48
CA ASN A 201 -10.01 14.95 -15.40
C ASN A 201 -9.29 16.25 -14.98
N GLY A 202 -8.49 16.23 -13.91
CA GLY A 202 -7.78 17.40 -13.40
C GLY A 202 -6.30 17.15 -13.14
N SER A 203 -5.58 18.20 -12.76
CA SER A 203 -4.17 18.10 -12.38
C SER A 203 -4.04 17.71 -10.91
N LEU A 204 -3.47 16.54 -10.64
CA LEU A 204 -3.13 16.09 -9.30
C LEU A 204 -1.92 16.89 -8.75
N PRO A 205 -1.72 16.97 -7.42
CA PRO A 205 -0.65 17.76 -6.84
C PRO A 205 0.73 17.45 -7.45
N GLY A 206 1.40 18.47 -7.98
CA GLY A 206 2.72 18.34 -8.61
C GLY A 206 2.72 17.70 -10.00
N ASN A 207 1.56 17.51 -10.61
CA ASN A 207 1.42 16.95 -11.96
C ASN A 207 0.60 17.88 -12.86
N THR A 208 0.51 17.54 -14.14
CA THR A 208 -0.25 18.29 -15.16
C THR A 208 -1.19 17.34 -15.86
N ASN A 209 -2.42 17.79 -16.08
CA ASN A 209 -3.39 17.13 -16.92
C ASN A 209 -3.22 17.61 -18.37
N PHE A 210 -3.02 16.68 -19.30
CA PHE A 210 -2.72 16.97 -20.70
C PHE A 210 -3.94 16.83 -21.61
N GLY A 211 -4.91 16.00 -21.24
CA GLY A 211 -6.11 15.73 -22.02
C GLY A 211 -7.38 15.62 -21.17
N ASN A 212 -8.39 14.92 -21.68
CA ASN A 212 -9.68 14.85 -20.99
C ASN A 212 -9.60 14.03 -19.70
N ASN A 213 -8.95 12.87 -19.75
CA ASN A 213 -8.64 12.07 -18.57
C ASN A 213 -7.19 11.65 -18.69
N ASP A 214 -6.43 11.75 -17.61
CA ASP A 214 -5.08 11.22 -17.57
C ASP A 214 -5.04 10.16 -16.48
N PHE A 215 -4.30 9.08 -16.72
CA PHE A 215 -4.16 8.05 -15.71
C PHE A 215 -3.18 8.49 -14.63
N PHE A 216 -3.34 7.94 -13.44
CA PHE A 216 -2.41 8.17 -12.33
C PHE A 216 -1.96 6.87 -11.68
N VAL A 217 -0.82 6.95 -11.00
CA VAL A 217 -0.30 5.93 -10.09
C VAL A 217 0.06 6.65 -8.79
N ALA A 218 -0.42 6.15 -7.67
CA ALA A 218 -0.12 6.70 -6.35
C ALA A 218 0.38 5.58 -5.43
N LYS A 219 1.35 5.91 -4.59
CA LYS A 219 1.86 5.03 -3.53
C LYS A 219 1.55 5.62 -2.17
N TYR A 220 1.12 4.76 -1.27
CA TYR A 220 0.87 5.04 0.13
C TYR A 220 1.72 4.12 1.00
N ASP A 221 2.16 4.60 2.16
CA ASP A 221 2.75 3.74 3.18
C ASP A 221 1.68 2.89 3.88
N VAL A 222 2.11 2.02 4.79
CA VAL A 222 1.24 1.15 5.61
C VAL A 222 0.25 1.93 6.48
N TYR A 223 0.50 3.23 6.68
CA TYR A 223 -0.33 4.13 7.50
C TYR A 223 -1.29 4.96 6.65
N GLY A 224 -1.32 4.77 5.32
CA GLY A 224 -2.19 5.48 4.41
C GLY A 224 -1.72 6.92 4.08
N ASN A 225 -0.46 7.25 4.34
CA ASN A 225 0.13 8.51 3.89
C ASN A 225 0.60 8.37 2.45
N ARG A 226 0.23 9.33 1.59
CA ARG A 226 0.66 9.33 0.20
C ARG A 226 2.14 9.67 0.10
N LEU A 227 2.96 8.69 -0.26
CA LEU A 227 4.39 8.86 -0.51
C LEU A 227 4.63 9.62 -1.82
N TRP A 228 3.92 9.24 -2.88
CA TRP A 228 3.97 9.96 -4.17
C TRP A 228 2.71 9.72 -5.00
N VAL A 229 2.50 10.62 -5.97
CA VAL A 229 1.53 10.49 -7.06
C VAL A 229 2.22 10.92 -8.35
N LYS A 230 1.98 10.14 -9.40
CA LYS A 230 2.40 10.44 -10.76
C LYS A 230 1.18 10.35 -11.68
N GLN A 231 1.06 11.33 -12.56
CA GLN A 231 -0.03 11.39 -13.55
C GLN A 231 0.60 11.45 -14.94
N PHE A 232 0.02 10.70 -15.86
CA PHE A 232 0.51 10.54 -17.22
C PHE A 232 -0.68 10.50 -18.18
N GLY A 233 -0.51 11.18 -19.30
CA GLY A 233 -1.53 11.25 -20.33
C GLY A 233 -1.01 11.93 -21.58
N SER A 234 -1.86 11.92 -22.59
CA SER A 234 -1.70 12.52 -23.90
C SER A 234 -2.65 13.72 -24.01
N ALA A 235 -2.83 14.28 -25.21
CA ALA A 235 -3.86 15.30 -25.45
C ALA A 235 -5.30 14.73 -25.45
N TYR A 236 -5.45 13.42 -25.31
CA TYR A 236 -6.71 12.67 -25.35
C TYR A 236 -7.01 12.04 -23.98
N SER A 237 -7.93 11.09 -23.89
CA SER A 237 -8.19 10.39 -22.63
C SER A 237 -7.29 9.17 -22.48
N ASP A 238 -6.71 8.97 -21.32
CA ASP A 238 -5.82 7.87 -20.98
C ASP A 238 -6.33 7.24 -19.68
N TYR A 239 -6.52 5.93 -19.70
CA TYR A 239 -7.16 5.20 -18.61
C TYR A 239 -6.24 4.08 -18.17
N ALA A 240 -5.89 4.05 -16.89
CA ALA A 240 -5.33 2.85 -16.27
C ALA A 240 -6.45 2.02 -15.67
N THR A 241 -6.43 0.71 -15.91
CA THR A 241 -7.46 -0.24 -15.45
C THR A 241 -6.89 -1.32 -14.54
N GLY A 242 -5.60 -1.65 -14.68
CA GLY A 242 -4.94 -2.71 -13.92
C GLY A 242 -3.69 -2.21 -13.22
N ILE A 243 -3.41 -2.75 -12.02
CA ILE A 243 -2.15 -2.54 -11.31
C ILE A 243 -1.67 -3.83 -10.63
N SER A 244 -0.36 -4.06 -10.65
CA SER A 244 0.32 -5.16 -9.93
C SER A 244 1.64 -4.65 -9.36
N SER A 245 2.11 -5.20 -8.24
CA SER A 245 3.35 -4.78 -7.61
C SER A 245 4.24 -5.98 -7.25
N GLU A 246 5.55 -5.82 -7.44
CA GLU A 246 6.55 -6.78 -6.99
C GLU A 246 6.82 -6.61 -5.49
N SER A 247 7.35 -7.65 -4.85
CA SER A 247 7.86 -7.55 -3.47
C SER A 247 8.93 -6.47 -3.29
N SER A 248 9.72 -6.20 -4.34
CA SER A 248 10.75 -5.15 -4.36
C SER A 248 10.20 -3.71 -4.31
N GLY A 249 8.90 -3.53 -4.55
CA GLY A 249 8.24 -2.23 -4.65
C GLY A 249 8.20 -1.62 -6.06
N ASN A 250 8.64 -2.35 -7.09
CA ASN A 250 8.30 -1.96 -8.47
C ASN A 250 6.81 -2.22 -8.72
N THR A 251 6.17 -1.37 -9.52
CA THR A 251 4.76 -1.49 -9.84
C THR A 251 4.52 -1.43 -11.35
N TYR A 252 3.52 -2.17 -11.80
CA TYR A 252 3.11 -2.33 -13.19
C TYR A 252 1.70 -1.82 -13.35
N VAL A 253 1.46 -1.03 -14.39
CA VAL A 253 0.15 -0.45 -14.69
C VAL A 253 -0.20 -0.74 -16.13
N SER A 254 -1.44 -1.16 -16.36
CA SER A 254 -1.98 -1.41 -17.70
C SER A 254 -3.24 -0.59 -17.95
N GLY A 255 -3.55 -0.39 -19.22
CA GLY A 255 -4.72 0.37 -19.62
C GLY A 255 -4.79 0.64 -21.11
N ARG A 256 -5.36 1.79 -21.47
CA ARG A 256 -5.47 2.28 -22.85
C ARG A 256 -5.18 3.77 -22.97
N THR A 257 -4.73 4.20 -24.14
CA THR A 257 -4.50 5.60 -24.49
C THR A 257 -5.33 6.00 -25.72
N GLU A 258 -6.25 6.97 -25.61
CA GLU A 258 -7.10 7.42 -26.73
C GLU A 258 -6.37 8.31 -27.74
N GLY A 259 -5.10 8.66 -27.48
CA GLY A 259 -4.22 9.29 -28.47
C GLY A 259 -3.68 8.33 -29.55
N GLY A 260 -4.00 7.05 -29.45
CA GLY A 260 -3.66 6.01 -30.42
C GLY A 260 -4.56 4.76 -30.40
N GLU A 261 -5.63 4.74 -29.58
CA GLU A 261 -6.48 3.56 -29.32
C GLU A 261 -5.72 2.26 -28.97
N ASP A 262 -4.49 2.39 -28.48
CA ASP A 262 -3.63 1.27 -28.14
C ASP A 262 -3.74 0.89 -26.65
N ALA A 263 -3.65 -0.40 -26.38
CA ALA A 263 -3.38 -0.91 -25.06
C ALA A 263 -1.98 -0.50 -24.60
N PHE A 264 -1.76 -0.34 -23.29
CA PHE A 264 -0.42 -0.11 -22.76
C PHE A 264 -0.13 -0.94 -21.52
N VAL A 265 1.16 -1.11 -21.27
CA VAL A 265 1.71 -1.54 -19.99
C VAL A 265 2.94 -0.70 -19.65
N ALA A 266 3.07 -0.29 -18.40
CA ALA A 266 4.16 0.53 -17.91
C ALA A 266 4.70 -0.01 -16.59
N LYS A 267 6.01 0.17 -16.37
CA LYS A 267 6.70 -0.20 -15.12
C LYS A 267 7.23 1.05 -14.43
N TYR A 268 7.06 1.13 -13.12
CA TYR A 268 7.59 2.16 -12.25
C TYR A 268 8.42 1.54 -11.13
N ASN A 269 9.46 2.24 -10.68
CA ASN A 269 10.20 1.85 -9.48
C ASN A 269 9.52 2.33 -8.19
N ALA A 270 10.02 1.86 -7.04
CA ALA A 270 9.47 2.20 -5.72
C ALA A 270 9.40 3.71 -5.41
N ASN A 271 10.18 4.54 -6.11
CA ASN A 271 10.20 6.00 -6.00
C ASN A 271 9.26 6.70 -7.00
N GLY A 272 8.49 5.93 -7.78
CA GLY A 272 7.55 6.45 -8.78
C GLY A 272 8.21 6.93 -10.07
N ASN A 273 9.45 6.53 -10.37
CA ASN A 273 10.05 6.83 -11.68
C ASN A 273 9.65 5.76 -12.68
N GLN A 274 9.16 6.18 -13.85
CA GLN A 274 8.87 5.28 -14.97
C GLN A 274 10.18 4.65 -15.47
N LEU A 275 10.24 3.32 -15.46
CA LEU A 275 11.36 2.55 -16.01
C LEU A 275 11.18 2.29 -17.51
N TRP A 276 9.95 1.91 -17.91
CA TRP A 276 9.57 1.73 -19.30
C TRP A 276 8.05 1.81 -19.47
N MET A 277 7.62 2.02 -20.72
CA MET A 277 6.23 1.89 -21.15
C MET A 277 6.23 1.27 -22.54
N ALA A 278 5.33 0.31 -22.76
CA ALA A 278 5.05 -0.29 -24.06
C ALA A 278 3.59 -0.04 -24.41
N GLN A 279 3.36 0.65 -25.53
CA GLN A 279 2.05 0.72 -26.19
C GLN A 279 1.99 -0.36 -27.26
N PHE A 280 0.86 -1.02 -27.39
CA PHE A 280 0.65 -2.14 -28.30
C PHE A 280 -0.83 -2.30 -28.61
N GLY A 281 -1.12 -2.84 -29.79
CA GLY A 281 -2.49 -2.97 -30.26
C GLY A 281 -2.52 -3.22 -31.75
N THR A 282 -3.62 -2.81 -32.35
CA THR A 282 -3.97 -2.98 -33.74
C THR A 282 -4.35 -1.63 -34.34
N SER A 283 -5.00 -1.63 -35.51
CA SER A 283 -5.58 -0.39 -36.05
C SER A 283 -6.97 -0.07 -35.49
N GLY A 284 -7.55 -1.00 -34.74
CA GLY A 284 -8.84 -0.84 -34.08
C GLY A 284 -8.66 -0.43 -32.62
N TYR A 285 -9.74 -0.53 -31.85
CA TYR A 285 -9.71 -0.24 -30.44
C TYR A 285 -9.08 -1.39 -29.64
N ASP A 286 -8.06 -1.07 -28.84
CA ASP A 286 -7.35 -2.01 -28.00
C ASP A 286 -7.33 -1.53 -26.54
N SER A 287 -7.56 -2.46 -25.61
CA SER A 287 -7.52 -2.15 -24.18
C SER A 287 -6.90 -3.28 -23.40
N ALA A 288 -5.85 -2.97 -22.63
CA ALA A 288 -5.40 -3.85 -21.56
C ALA A 288 -6.25 -3.62 -20.31
N THR A 289 -6.84 -4.67 -19.77
CA THR A 289 -7.77 -4.63 -18.62
C THR A 289 -7.08 -5.00 -17.32
N GLY A 290 -6.15 -5.96 -17.37
CA GLY A 290 -5.45 -6.50 -16.22
C GLY A 290 -3.95 -6.66 -16.45
N VAL A 291 -3.19 -6.63 -15.35
CA VAL A 291 -1.74 -6.85 -15.34
C VAL A 291 -1.34 -7.70 -14.14
N SER A 292 -0.37 -8.61 -14.34
CA SER A 292 0.27 -9.40 -13.29
C SER A 292 1.75 -9.57 -13.58
N SER A 293 2.51 -10.01 -12.57
CA SER A 293 3.94 -10.31 -12.73
C SER A 293 4.32 -11.60 -12.01
N ASP A 294 5.29 -12.33 -12.57
CA ASP A 294 5.86 -13.50 -11.91
C ASP A 294 7.02 -13.13 -10.98
N GLY A 295 7.50 -14.11 -10.19
CA GLY A 295 8.63 -13.91 -9.28
C GLY A 295 9.97 -13.59 -9.96
N SER A 296 10.05 -13.70 -11.29
CA SER A 296 11.22 -13.28 -12.09
C SER A 296 11.07 -11.87 -12.67
N GLY A 297 9.93 -11.20 -12.42
CA GLY A 297 9.62 -9.87 -12.91
C GLY A 297 9.19 -9.81 -14.38
N ASN A 298 8.83 -10.95 -15.00
CA ASN A 298 8.13 -10.88 -16.28
C ASN A 298 6.71 -10.38 -16.05
N VAL A 299 6.18 -9.67 -17.04
CA VAL A 299 4.88 -9.00 -16.95
C VAL A 299 3.90 -9.69 -17.88
N TYR A 300 2.69 -9.92 -17.40
CA TYR A 300 1.61 -10.50 -18.16
C TYR A 300 0.44 -9.52 -18.19
N VAL A 301 -0.16 -9.36 -19.37
CA VAL A 301 -1.24 -8.39 -19.60
C VAL A 301 -2.41 -9.13 -20.26
N SER A 302 -3.63 -8.89 -19.78
CA SER A 302 -4.86 -9.34 -20.43
C SER A 302 -5.63 -8.16 -21.01
N GLY A 303 -6.48 -8.43 -21.98
CA GLY A 303 -7.33 -7.40 -22.56
C GLY A 303 -8.15 -7.88 -23.74
N TYR A 304 -8.58 -6.92 -24.56
CA TYR A 304 -9.32 -7.19 -25.79
C TYR A 304 -8.92 -6.23 -26.92
N THR A 305 -9.15 -6.67 -28.16
CA THR A 305 -8.76 -5.98 -29.40
C THR A 305 -9.89 -6.01 -30.44
N ASP A 306 -10.17 -4.89 -31.11
CA ASP A 306 -11.04 -4.81 -32.31
C ASP A 306 -10.23 -4.98 -33.62
N GLY A 307 -9.18 -5.79 -33.56
CA GLY A 307 -8.30 -6.01 -34.69
C GLY A 307 -7.57 -7.33 -34.63
N SER A 308 -6.57 -7.48 -35.50
CA SER A 308 -5.76 -8.70 -35.61
C SER A 308 -4.32 -8.41 -35.22
N PHE A 309 -3.84 -9.07 -34.16
CA PHE A 309 -2.41 -9.15 -33.90
C PHE A 309 -1.69 -9.93 -35.02
N PRO A 310 -0.36 -9.76 -35.19
CA PRO A 310 0.39 -10.50 -36.19
C PRO A 310 0.18 -12.02 -36.07
N SER A 311 -0.22 -12.66 -37.17
CA SER A 311 -0.54 -14.11 -37.26
C SER A 311 -1.89 -14.53 -36.69
N TYR A 312 -2.75 -13.58 -36.32
CA TYR A 312 -4.13 -13.81 -35.91
C TYR A 312 -5.10 -13.19 -36.92
N THR A 313 -6.38 -13.59 -36.83
CA THR A 313 -7.46 -13.06 -37.66
C THR A 313 -8.62 -12.73 -36.75
N ASN A 314 -9.05 -11.47 -36.77
CA ASN A 314 -10.24 -11.02 -36.07
C ASN A 314 -11.50 -11.68 -36.66
N LEU A 315 -12.37 -12.20 -35.80
CA LEU A 315 -13.56 -12.95 -36.20
C LEU A 315 -14.84 -12.10 -36.26
N GLY A 316 -14.73 -10.77 -36.18
CA GLY A 316 -15.81 -9.81 -36.42
C GLY A 316 -16.27 -9.02 -35.20
N SER A 317 -15.47 -8.97 -34.13
CA SER A 317 -15.74 -8.23 -32.90
C SER A 317 -14.50 -8.09 -32.01
N TYR A 318 -14.65 -7.52 -30.82
CA TYR A 318 -13.61 -7.56 -29.78
C TYR A 318 -13.16 -9.00 -29.48
N ASP A 319 -11.88 -9.29 -29.69
CA ASP A 319 -11.24 -10.56 -29.38
C ASP A 319 -10.40 -10.44 -28.10
N ALA A 320 -10.46 -11.44 -27.22
CA ALA A 320 -9.64 -11.46 -26.02
C ALA A 320 -8.16 -11.72 -26.36
N PHE A 321 -7.26 -11.13 -25.58
CA PHE A 321 -5.82 -11.42 -25.66
C PHE A 321 -5.16 -11.60 -24.30
N VAL A 322 -4.02 -12.30 -24.33
CA VAL A 322 -3.01 -12.29 -23.28
C VAL A 322 -1.63 -12.07 -23.88
N ALA A 323 -0.82 -11.22 -23.27
CA ALA A 323 0.53 -10.88 -23.73
C ALA A 323 1.55 -11.01 -22.59
N LYS A 324 2.81 -11.29 -22.95
CA LYS A 324 3.95 -11.35 -22.04
C LYS A 324 5.04 -10.38 -22.46
N TYR A 325 5.60 -9.69 -21.47
CA TYR A 325 6.77 -8.83 -21.60
C TYR A 325 7.88 -9.30 -20.66
N ASP A 326 9.13 -9.13 -21.09
CA ASP A 326 10.28 -9.35 -20.21
C ASP A 326 10.46 -8.20 -19.20
N THR A 327 11.42 -8.35 -18.29
CA THR A 327 11.71 -7.35 -17.25
C THR A 327 12.12 -5.97 -17.78
N SER A 328 12.56 -5.90 -19.03
CA SER A 328 12.98 -4.69 -19.73
C SER A 328 11.88 -4.08 -20.60
N GLY A 329 10.68 -4.67 -20.61
CA GLY A 329 9.54 -4.19 -21.39
C GLY A 329 9.55 -4.65 -22.85
N ASN A 330 10.36 -5.64 -23.23
CA ASN A 330 10.31 -6.19 -24.59
C ASN A 330 9.17 -7.22 -24.71
N PRO A 331 8.39 -7.21 -25.81
CA PRO A 331 7.34 -8.20 -26.03
C PRO A 331 7.96 -9.59 -26.27
N VAL A 332 7.45 -10.60 -25.55
CA VAL A 332 7.89 -12.00 -25.67
C VAL A 332 6.90 -12.79 -26.51
N TRP A 333 5.61 -12.71 -26.18
CA TRP A 333 4.53 -13.32 -26.96
C TRP A 333 3.20 -12.61 -26.74
N VAL A 334 2.29 -12.78 -27.69
CA VAL A 334 0.86 -12.44 -27.58
C VAL A 334 0.03 -13.64 -28.04
N LYS A 335 -1.12 -13.85 -27.40
CA LYS A 335 -2.10 -14.88 -27.72
C LYS A 335 -3.47 -14.22 -27.81
N GLN A 336 -4.01 -14.14 -29.02
CA GLN A 336 -5.38 -13.70 -29.28
C GLN A 336 -6.27 -14.94 -29.42
N PHE A 337 -7.41 -14.94 -28.74
CA PHE A 337 -8.37 -16.05 -28.72
C PHE A 337 -9.79 -15.51 -28.59
N SER A 338 -10.73 -16.08 -29.35
CA SER A 338 -12.08 -15.54 -29.42
C SER A 338 -13.08 -16.54 -30.00
N THR A 339 -14.31 -16.06 -30.13
CA THR A 339 -15.46 -16.63 -30.80
C THR A 339 -15.83 -15.71 -31.98
N SER A 340 -17.00 -15.91 -32.60
CA SER A 340 -17.52 -14.97 -33.62
C SER A 340 -18.26 -13.75 -33.02
N SER A 341 -18.25 -13.61 -31.69
CA SER A 341 -18.93 -12.55 -30.93
C SER A 341 -17.90 -11.78 -30.08
N HIS A 342 -18.33 -10.87 -29.21
CA HIS A 342 -17.42 -10.16 -28.31
C HIS A 342 -16.82 -11.08 -27.23
N ASP A 343 -15.52 -10.96 -27.02
CA ASP A 343 -14.74 -11.70 -26.03
C ASP A 343 -13.83 -10.74 -25.26
N TYR A 344 -14.00 -10.70 -23.94
CA TYR A 344 -13.26 -9.79 -23.07
C TYR A 344 -12.49 -10.61 -22.04
N ALA A 345 -11.15 -10.51 -22.05
CA ALA A 345 -10.34 -10.93 -20.91
C ALA A 345 -10.22 -9.76 -19.94
N GLU A 346 -10.69 -9.91 -18.70
CA GLU A 346 -10.83 -8.85 -17.70
C GLU A 346 -9.81 -9.02 -16.56
N GLY A 347 -9.68 -10.25 -16.06
CA GLY A 347 -8.79 -10.58 -14.95
C GLY A 347 -7.56 -11.37 -15.41
N ILE A 348 -6.42 -11.12 -14.77
CA ILE A 348 -5.19 -11.90 -14.96
C ILE A 348 -4.45 -12.15 -13.65
N SER A 349 -3.88 -13.34 -13.51
CA SER A 349 -2.98 -13.71 -12.40
C SER A 349 -1.90 -14.65 -12.91
N SER A 350 -0.71 -14.60 -12.30
CA SER A 350 0.40 -15.48 -12.65
C SER A 350 0.94 -16.18 -11.41
N ASP A 351 1.35 -17.44 -11.57
CA ASP A 351 2.01 -18.19 -10.50
C ASP A 351 3.53 -17.99 -10.50
N SER A 352 4.20 -18.54 -9.50
CA SER A 352 5.67 -18.49 -9.39
C SER A 352 6.41 -19.31 -10.46
N ASN A 353 5.72 -20.20 -11.17
CA ASN A 353 6.26 -20.99 -12.28
C ASN A 353 6.09 -20.29 -13.64
N GLY A 354 5.47 -19.11 -13.66
CA GLY A 354 5.18 -18.36 -14.88
C GLY A 354 3.97 -18.88 -15.66
N ASN A 355 3.12 -19.73 -15.06
CA ASN A 355 1.80 -20.00 -15.62
C ASN A 355 0.90 -18.79 -15.44
N VAL A 356 0.00 -18.57 -16.39
CA VAL A 356 -0.88 -17.42 -16.45
C VAL A 356 -2.31 -17.87 -16.50
N TYR A 357 -3.14 -17.21 -15.71
CA TYR A 357 -4.57 -17.43 -15.59
C TYR A 357 -5.30 -16.19 -16.03
N VAL A 358 -6.24 -16.36 -16.94
CA VAL A 358 -7.03 -15.27 -17.51
C VAL A 358 -8.50 -15.59 -17.29
N SER A 359 -9.27 -14.59 -16.87
CA SER A 359 -10.71 -14.71 -16.71
C SER A 359 -11.44 -13.59 -17.44
N GLY A 360 -12.70 -13.83 -17.77
CA GLY A 360 -13.51 -12.80 -18.42
C GLY A 360 -14.86 -13.33 -18.86
N LYS A 361 -15.40 -12.74 -19.94
CA LYS A 361 -16.71 -13.08 -20.50
C LYS A 361 -16.66 -13.23 -22.02
N THR A 362 -17.54 -14.08 -22.54
CA THR A 362 -17.74 -14.31 -23.97
C THR A 362 -19.21 -14.21 -24.33
N PHE A 363 -19.53 -13.50 -25.42
CA PHE A 363 -20.87 -13.43 -26.02
C PHE A 363 -21.10 -14.57 -27.03
N GLY A 364 -20.19 -15.55 -27.05
CA GLY A 364 -20.18 -16.65 -28.00
C GLY A 364 -19.89 -18.00 -27.32
N SER A 365 -19.64 -18.99 -28.16
CA SER A 365 -19.33 -20.35 -27.74
C SER A 365 -17.90 -20.70 -28.14
N PHE A 366 -17.03 -20.91 -27.16
CA PHE A 366 -15.71 -21.49 -27.42
C PHE A 366 -15.84 -22.94 -27.90
N LEU A 367 -14.79 -23.46 -28.54
CA LEU A 367 -14.79 -24.81 -29.07
C LEU A 367 -15.11 -25.85 -27.98
N GLY A 368 -16.21 -26.58 -28.16
CA GLY A 368 -16.67 -27.61 -27.23
C GLY A 368 -17.57 -27.10 -26.09
N TYR A 369 -17.93 -25.81 -26.11
CA TYR A 369 -18.84 -25.17 -25.17
C TYR A 369 -20.08 -24.62 -25.90
N THR A 370 -21.08 -24.23 -25.11
CA THR A 370 -22.31 -23.59 -25.60
C THR A 370 -22.56 -22.35 -24.75
N ASN A 371 -22.83 -21.22 -25.39
CA ASN A 371 -23.28 -20.00 -24.72
C ASN A 371 -24.70 -20.20 -24.19
N LEU A 372 -24.91 -20.01 -22.88
CA LEU A 372 -26.19 -20.30 -22.23
C LEU A 372 -27.03 -19.03 -21.99
N GLY A 373 -26.39 -17.86 -21.91
CA GLY A 373 -27.02 -16.55 -21.71
C GLY A 373 -26.78 -15.55 -22.83
N LEU A 374 -26.66 -14.25 -22.48
CA LEU A 374 -26.16 -13.22 -23.41
C LEU A 374 -24.62 -13.24 -23.47
N TYR A 375 -23.99 -13.47 -22.33
CA TYR A 375 -22.57 -13.76 -22.21
C TYR A 375 -22.31 -14.72 -21.05
N ASP A 376 -21.34 -15.61 -21.25
CA ASP A 376 -20.89 -16.59 -20.26
C ASP A 376 -19.50 -16.23 -19.74
N ALA A 377 -19.19 -16.67 -18.52
CA ALA A 377 -17.86 -16.55 -17.96
C ALA A 377 -16.90 -17.55 -18.60
N PHE A 378 -15.62 -17.19 -18.68
CA PHE A 378 -14.56 -18.14 -19.00
C PHE A 378 -13.33 -17.97 -18.10
N VAL A 379 -12.55 -19.05 -18.00
CA VAL A 379 -11.19 -19.05 -17.47
C VAL A 379 -10.28 -19.81 -18.43
N ALA A 380 -9.09 -19.29 -18.69
CA ALA A 380 -8.06 -19.94 -19.49
C ALA A 380 -6.73 -19.99 -18.70
N LYS A 381 -5.95 -21.06 -18.91
CA LYS A 381 -4.60 -21.21 -18.39
C LYS A 381 -3.61 -21.31 -19.54
N TYR A 382 -2.50 -20.57 -19.43
CA TYR A 382 -1.35 -20.63 -20.31
C TYR A 382 -0.10 -21.01 -19.53
N ASP A 383 0.84 -21.71 -20.16
CA ASP A 383 2.19 -21.87 -19.62
C ASP A 383 3.05 -20.62 -19.88
N GLY A 384 4.27 -20.58 -19.32
CA GLY A 384 5.18 -19.45 -19.47
C GLY A 384 5.67 -19.18 -20.90
N ASN A 385 5.47 -20.12 -21.83
CA ASN A 385 5.76 -20.00 -23.27
C ASN A 385 4.53 -19.56 -24.08
N GLY A 386 3.38 -19.36 -23.42
CA GLY A 386 2.13 -18.95 -24.04
C GLY A 386 1.38 -20.09 -24.71
N ASN A 387 1.64 -21.36 -24.37
CA ASN A 387 0.79 -22.46 -24.81
C ASN A 387 -0.45 -22.51 -23.94
N GLN A 388 -1.65 -22.50 -24.56
CA GLN A 388 -2.90 -22.68 -23.83
C GLN A 388 -2.99 -24.13 -23.32
N LEU A 389 -2.99 -24.29 -22.00
CA LEU A 389 -3.10 -25.60 -21.34
C LEU A 389 -4.55 -26.06 -21.27
N TRP A 390 -5.48 -25.13 -20.97
CA TRP A 390 -6.91 -25.37 -21.00
C TRP A 390 -7.69 -24.06 -21.06
N LEU A 391 -8.93 -24.14 -21.52
CA LEU A 391 -9.94 -23.10 -21.42
C LEU A 391 -11.24 -23.74 -20.94
N ARG A 392 -11.98 -23.04 -20.08
CA ARG A 392 -13.27 -23.45 -19.55
C ARG A 392 -14.25 -22.30 -19.66
N GLN A 393 -15.35 -22.51 -20.37
CA GLN A 393 -16.52 -21.62 -20.36
C GLN A 393 -17.59 -22.21 -19.45
N PHE A 394 -18.28 -21.36 -18.70
CA PHE A 394 -19.38 -21.74 -17.82
C PHE A 394 -20.33 -20.56 -17.61
N GLY A 395 -21.62 -20.86 -17.51
CA GLY A 395 -22.66 -19.86 -17.34
C GLY A 395 -24.01 -20.48 -17.04
N THR A 396 -25.02 -19.63 -16.95
CA THR A 396 -26.42 -19.93 -16.75
C THR A 396 -27.23 -19.32 -17.91
N SER A 397 -28.56 -19.29 -17.82
CA SER A 397 -29.37 -18.55 -18.78
C SER A 397 -29.31 -17.02 -18.61
N GLY A 398 -28.65 -16.54 -17.55
CA GLY A 398 -28.42 -15.14 -17.27
C GLY A 398 -27.09 -14.65 -17.84
N ASP A 399 -26.70 -13.46 -17.41
CA ASP A 399 -25.42 -12.85 -17.73
C ASP A 399 -24.37 -13.34 -16.73
N ASP A 400 -23.28 -13.95 -17.19
CA ASP A 400 -22.24 -14.51 -16.32
C ASP A 400 -20.86 -13.92 -16.69
N GLU A 401 -20.15 -13.34 -15.72
CA GLU A 401 -18.80 -12.80 -15.93
C GLU A 401 -17.87 -13.02 -14.72
N ILE A 402 -16.56 -13.02 -15.00
CA ILE A 402 -15.51 -13.00 -13.97
C ILE A 402 -14.60 -11.81 -14.24
N THR A 403 -14.71 -10.80 -13.36
CA THR A 403 -13.95 -9.55 -13.45
C THR A 403 -12.59 -9.61 -12.74
N GLY A 404 -12.35 -10.64 -11.92
CA GLY A 404 -11.10 -10.80 -11.18
C GLY A 404 -10.72 -12.25 -10.93
N ILE A 405 -9.42 -12.52 -10.94
CA ILE A 405 -8.83 -13.84 -10.70
C ILE A 405 -7.56 -13.70 -9.85
N SER A 406 -7.35 -14.65 -8.94
CA SER A 406 -6.14 -14.77 -8.15
C SER A 406 -5.69 -16.23 -8.09
N SER A 407 -4.39 -16.47 -8.28
CA SER A 407 -3.74 -17.76 -8.02
C SER A 407 -3.02 -17.75 -6.67
N ASP A 408 -3.10 -18.86 -5.93
CA ASP A 408 -2.25 -19.07 -4.76
C ASP A 408 -0.89 -19.72 -5.13
N SER A 409 0.02 -19.78 -4.15
CA SER A 409 1.35 -20.39 -4.31
C SER A 409 1.34 -21.91 -4.54
N SER A 410 0.16 -22.53 -4.46
CA SER A 410 -0.07 -23.97 -4.67
C SER A 410 -0.84 -24.26 -5.96
N ASP A 411 -0.95 -23.28 -6.87
CA ASP A 411 -1.65 -23.40 -8.16
C ASP A 411 -3.19 -23.53 -8.05
N ASN A 412 -3.80 -23.12 -6.92
CA ASN A 412 -5.26 -23.05 -6.80
C ASN A 412 -5.79 -21.68 -7.24
N LEU A 413 -6.91 -21.69 -7.96
CA LEU A 413 -7.57 -20.49 -8.46
C LEU A 413 -8.71 -20.06 -7.54
N ARG A 414 -8.80 -18.75 -7.29
CA ARG A 414 -9.98 -18.09 -6.71
C ARG A 414 -10.45 -17.02 -7.69
N GLY A 415 -11.66 -17.19 -8.23
CA GLY A 415 -12.33 -16.18 -9.08
C GLY A 415 -13.34 -15.38 -8.28
N GLY A 416 -13.45 -14.08 -8.56
CA GLY A 416 -14.55 -13.24 -8.07
C GLY A 416 -15.70 -13.27 -9.08
N GLN A 417 -16.89 -13.66 -8.66
CA GLN A 417 -18.10 -13.62 -9.48
C GLN A 417 -18.85 -12.31 -9.21
N ALA A 418 -19.15 -11.54 -10.25
CA ALA A 418 -20.20 -10.52 -10.20
C ALA A 418 -21.48 -11.17 -10.72
N SER A 419 -22.58 -11.01 -9.98
CA SER A 419 -23.88 -11.66 -10.16
C SER A 419 -24.78 -10.98 -11.17
#